data_AF-X1E2H1-F1
#
_entry.id   AF-X1E2H1-F1
#
_cell.length_a   1.000
_cell.length_b   1.000
_cell.length_c   1.000
_cell.angle_alpha   90.00
_cell.angle_beta   90.00
_cell.angle_gamma   90.00
#
_symmetry.space_group_name_H-M   'P 1'
#
loop_
_entity.id
_entity.type
_entity.pdbx_description
1 polymer ?
#
loop_
_entity_poly.entity_id
_entity_poly.type
_entity_poly.pdbx_seq_one_letter_code
_entity_poly.pdbx_strand_id
1 'polypeptide(L)'
;PFAPHLAEELWKKLGYKPSISKEDFPVYDEKYLVEENWEYPVSFNGKLRFKITLPLDISDKEIEEAVVNDERTQKWLRGERPKKIIIVHKKIINVVV
;
A
#
# COMPACT_ATOMS: atom_id res chain seq x y z
N PRO A 1 -22.45 -18.44 -0.81
CA PRO A 1 -23.85 -18.03 -1.08
C PRO A 1 -24.20 -17.84 -2.57
N PHE A 2 -23.27 -17.37 -3.42
CA PHE A 2 -23.58 -17.03 -4.82
C PHE A 2 -23.62 -18.23 -5.79
N ALA A 3 -22.73 -19.21 -5.62
CA ALA A 3 -22.66 -20.39 -6.49
C ALA A 3 -22.53 -21.67 -5.63
N PRO A 4 -23.60 -22.10 -4.94
CA PRO A 4 -23.54 -23.17 -3.94
C PRO A 4 -23.09 -24.51 -4.52
N HIS A 5 -23.60 -24.87 -5.71
CA HIS A 5 -23.24 -26.13 -6.37
C HIS A 5 -21.75 -26.18 -6.77
N LEU A 6 -21.22 -25.09 -7.32
CA LEU A 6 -19.80 -25.00 -7.70
C LEU A 6 -18.90 -25.02 -6.47
N ALA A 7 -19.28 -24.28 -5.42
CA ALA A 7 -18.54 -24.26 -4.16
C ALA A 7 -18.49 -25.65 -3.51
N GLU A 8 -19.59 -26.41 -3.52
CA GLU A 8 -19.65 -27.78 -2.98
C GLU A 8 -18.73 -28.75 -3.73
N GLU A 9 -18.69 -28.67 -5.07
CA GLU A 9 -17.80 -29.52 -5.88
C GLU A 9 -16.33 -29.19 -5.64
N LEU A 10 -15.98 -27.90 -5.53
CA LEU A 10 -14.61 -27.48 -5.19
C LEU A 10 -14.22 -27.91 -3.77
N TRP A 11 -15.11 -27.74 -2.80
CA TRP A 11 -14.91 -28.15 -1.40
C TRP A 11 -14.62 -29.64 -1.27
N LYS A 12 -15.40 -30.48 -1.97
CA LYS A 12 -15.17 -31.93 -2.03
C LYS A 12 -13.83 -32.28 -2.70
N LYS A 13 -13.47 -31.58 -3.79
CA LYS A 13 -12.17 -31.79 -4.47
C LYS A 13 -10.98 -31.43 -3.60
N LEU A 14 -11.13 -30.43 -2.73
CA LEU A 14 -10.13 -30.07 -1.72
C LEU A 14 -10.06 -31.07 -0.56
N GLY A 15 -10.93 -32.08 -0.52
CA GLY A 15 -10.93 -33.15 0.48
C GLY A 15 -11.68 -32.82 1.78
N TYR A 16 -12.37 -31.69 1.83
CA TYR A 16 -13.07 -31.25 3.03
C TYR A 16 -14.43 -31.92 3.22
N LYS A 17 -14.78 -32.19 4.48
CA LYS A 17 -16.07 -32.71 4.95
C LYS A 17 -16.35 -32.07 6.33
N PRO A 18 -17.60 -31.75 6.70
CA PRO A 18 -18.87 -31.94 5.98
C PRO A 18 -19.08 -30.92 4.83
N SER A 19 -20.29 -30.83 4.26
CA SER A 19 -20.61 -29.86 3.18
C SER A 19 -20.28 -28.43 3.60
N ILE A 20 -19.74 -27.64 2.66
CA ILE A 20 -19.39 -26.22 2.87
C ILE A 20 -20.58 -25.38 3.33
N SER A 21 -21.81 -25.82 3.03
CA SER A 21 -23.04 -25.13 3.44
C SER A 21 -23.34 -25.24 4.93
N LYS A 22 -22.63 -26.14 5.65
CA LYS A 22 -22.74 -26.33 7.10
C LYS A 22 -21.55 -25.75 7.86
N GLU A 23 -20.55 -25.26 7.14
CA GLU A 23 -19.37 -24.65 7.75
C GLU A 23 -19.70 -23.22 8.19
N ASP A 24 -19.07 -22.79 9.28
CA ASP A 24 -19.20 -21.41 9.74
C ASP A 24 -18.61 -20.44 8.71
N PHE A 25 -19.17 -19.23 8.68
CA PHE A 25 -18.65 -18.20 7.80
C PHE A 25 -17.23 -17.81 8.24
N PRO A 26 -16.28 -17.59 7.31
CA PRO A 26 -14.93 -17.20 7.67
C PRO A 26 -14.90 -15.96 8.56
N VAL A 27 -14.23 -16.07 9.71
CA VAL A 27 -13.94 -14.93 10.58
C VAL A 27 -12.70 -14.23 10.03
N TYR A 28 -12.70 -12.89 10.04
CA TYR A 28 -11.52 -12.13 9.64
C TYR A 28 -10.36 -12.42 10.60
N ASP A 29 -9.14 -12.44 10.07
CA ASP A 29 -7.93 -12.59 10.85
C ASP A 29 -7.13 -11.28 10.73
N GLU A 30 -6.98 -10.59 11.86
CA GLU A 30 -6.34 -9.26 11.93
C GLU A 30 -4.94 -9.24 11.33
N LYS A 31 -4.23 -10.38 11.36
CA LYS A 31 -2.87 -10.46 10.80
C LYS A 31 -2.83 -10.22 9.29
N TYR A 32 -3.92 -10.48 8.57
CA TYR A 32 -4.01 -10.24 7.12
C TYR A 32 -4.62 -8.87 6.78
N LEU A 33 -5.03 -8.09 7.79
CA LEU A 33 -5.52 -6.72 7.63
C LEU A 33 -4.39 -5.69 7.75
N VAL A 34 -3.20 -6.10 8.17
CA VAL A 34 -2.03 -5.22 8.23
C VAL A 34 -1.59 -4.93 6.81
N GLU A 35 -1.94 -3.75 6.31
CA GLU A 35 -1.29 -3.20 5.14
C GLU A 35 0.18 -2.98 5.50
N GLU A 36 1.11 -3.61 4.78
CA GLU A 36 2.54 -3.41 5.01
C GLU A 36 3.06 -2.17 4.26
N ASN A 37 2.31 -1.73 3.25
CA ASN A 37 2.72 -0.69 2.31
C ASN A 37 1.65 0.38 2.16
N TRP A 38 2.07 1.63 2.14
CA TRP A 38 1.22 2.78 1.85
C TRP A 38 1.65 3.49 0.57
N GLU A 39 0.68 3.88 -0.25
CA GLU A 39 0.91 4.65 -1.46
C GLU A 39 0.95 6.15 -1.11
N TYR A 40 2.15 6.70 -0.96
CA TYR A 40 2.35 8.12 -0.67
C TYR A 40 2.27 8.97 -1.94
N PRO A 41 1.35 9.94 -2.02
CA PRO A 41 1.40 10.97 -3.03
C PRO A 41 2.60 11.89 -2.79
N VAL A 42 3.47 12.05 -3.79
CA VAL A 42 4.61 12.97 -3.75
C VAL A 42 4.26 14.24 -4.51
N SER A 43 4.28 15.35 -3.78
CA SER A 43 3.99 16.69 -4.28
C SER A 43 5.23 17.56 -4.29
N PHE A 44 5.32 18.46 -5.28
CA PHE A 44 6.38 19.44 -5.39
C PHE A 44 5.77 20.84 -5.40
N ASN A 45 6.15 21.68 -4.43
CA ASN A 45 5.55 22.99 -4.23
C ASN A 45 4.00 22.94 -4.25
N GLY A 46 3.43 21.93 -3.59
CA GLY A 46 1.98 21.72 -3.46
C GLY A 46 1.28 21.08 -4.66
N LYS A 47 2.00 20.74 -5.75
CA LYS A 47 1.42 20.05 -6.91
C LYS A 47 1.81 18.57 -6.92
N LEU A 48 0.83 17.67 -6.93
CA LEU A 48 1.04 16.23 -7.06
C LEU A 48 1.77 15.90 -8.36
N ARG A 49 2.82 15.09 -8.28
CA ARG A 49 3.61 14.68 -9.44
C ARG A 49 3.59 13.18 -9.70
N PHE A 50 3.74 12.39 -8.65
CA PHE A 50 3.71 10.94 -8.73
C PHE A 50 3.38 10.35 -7.37
N LYS A 51 3.27 9.02 -7.33
CA LYS A 51 3.08 8.27 -6.09
C LYS A 51 4.22 7.29 -5.90
N ILE A 52 4.60 7.07 -4.64
CA ILE A 52 5.62 6.11 -4.23
C ILE A 52 5.03 5.18 -3.18
N THR A 53 5.23 3.88 -3.35
CA THR A 53 4.78 2.88 -2.39
C THR A 53 5.92 2.64 -1.41
N LEU A 54 5.67 2.91 -0.13
CA LEU A 54 6.66 2.75 0.94
C LEU A 54 6.07 1.94 2.10
N PRO A 55 6.90 1.22 2.86
CA PRO A 55 6.45 0.52 4.06
C PRO A 55 5.77 1.47 5.05
N LEU A 56 4.82 0.98 5.84
CA LEU A 56 4.12 1.79 6.83
C LEU A 56 4.96 2.16 8.06
N ASP A 57 5.98 1.35 8.38
CA ASP A 57 6.90 1.56 9.50
C ASP A 57 8.23 2.23 9.10
N ILE A 58 8.31 2.79 7.89
CA ILE A 58 9.50 3.49 7.40
C ILE A 58 9.72 4.79 8.19
N SER A 59 10.97 5.12 8.50
CA SER A 59 11.30 6.37 9.20
C SER A 59 11.28 7.58 8.27
N ASP A 60 11.10 8.78 8.84
CA ASP A 60 11.15 10.04 8.08
C ASP A 60 12.43 10.16 7.22
N LYS A 61 13.59 9.75 7.76
CA LYS A 61 14.87 9.79 7.05
C LYS A 61 14.90 8.86 5.84
N GLU A 62 14.39 7.65 5.99
CA GLU A 62 14.33 6.67 4.89
C GLU A 62 13.32 7.10 3.82
N ILE A 63 12.22 7.76 4.20
CA ILE A 63 11.29 8.38 3.24
C ILE A 63 12.01 9.49 2.46
N GLU A 64 12.74 10.37 3.14
CA GLU A 64 13.49 11.45 2.47
C GLU A 64 14.49 10.86 1.46
N GLU A 65 15.27 9.86 1.86
CA GLU A 65 16.22 9.18 0.99
C GLU A 65 15.52 8.50 -0.20
N ALA A 66 14.42 7.77 0.04
CA ALA A 66 13.66 7.10 -1.01
C ALA A 66 13.10 8.10 -2.03
N VAL A 67 12.61 9.25 -1.57
CA VAL A 67 12.07 10.30 -2.44
C VAL A 67 13.18 11.00 -3.22
N VAL A 68 14.32 11.31 -2.59
CA VAL A 68 15.46 11.99 -3.25
C VAL A 68 16.14 11.10 -4.29
N ASN A 69 16.26 9.80 -4.00
CA ASN A 69 16.87 8.81 -4.88
C ASN A 69 15.94 8.36 -6.02
N ASP A 70 14.65 8.69 -5.98
CA ASP A 70 13.72 8.38 -7.07
C ASP A 70 14.10 9.18 -8.34
N GLU A 71 14.28 8.48 -9.46
CA GLU A 71 14.61 9.10 -10.74
C GLU A 71 13.59 10.17 -11.17
N ARG A 72 12.31 9.97 -10.81
CA ARG A 72 11.22 10.92 -11.10
C ARG A 72 11.41 12.22 -10.33
N THR A 73 11.98 12.17 -9.13
CA THR A 73 12.26 13.37 -8.31
C THR A 73 13.31 14.25 -8.97
N GLN A 74 14.36 13.67 -9.55
CA GLN A 74 15.42 14.42 -10.24
C GLN A 74 14.86 15.30 -11.37
N LYS A 75 13.87 14.78 -12.11
CA LYS A 75 13.16 15.55 -13.16
C LYS A 75 12.46 16.79 -12.63
N TRP A 76 11.94 16.74 -11.40
CA TRP A 76 11.21 17.85 -10.79
C TRP A 76 12.11 18.81 -10.01
N LEU A 77 13.24 18.32 -9.49
CA LEU A 77 14.25 19.13 -8.81
C LEU A 77 15.05 20.03 -9.76
N ARG A 78 15.16 19.71 -11.05
CA ARG A 78 15.84 20.54 -12.07
C ARG A 78 17.27 20.97 -11.66
N GLY A 79 17.97 20.16 -10.87
CA GLY A 79 19.31 20.46 -10.36
C GLY A 79 19.34 21.30 -9.08
N GLU A 80 18.19 21.71 -8.54
CA GLU A 80 18.09 22.35 -7.23
C GLU A 80 17.99 21.31 -6.10
N ARG A 81 18.54 21.64 -4.93
CA ARG A 81 18.35 20.82 -3.73
C ARG A 81 17.04 21.21 -3.05
N PRO A 82 16.24 20.25 -2.56
CA PRO A 82 15.02 20.56 -1.84
C PRO A 82 15.34 21.40 -0.59
N LYS A 83 14.64 22.53 -0.43
CA LYS A 83 14.77 23.40 0.76
C LYS A 83 14.18 22.74 2.00
N LYS A 84 13.10 21.99 1.83
CA LYS A 84 12.38 21.30 2.92
C LYS A 84 11.58 20.13 2.38
N ILE A 85 11.61 19.00 3.07
CA ILE A 85 10.70 17.88 2.81
C ILE A 85 9.73 17.83 3.99
N ILE A 86 8.43 17.77 3.68
CA ILE A 86 7.36 17.71 4.68
C ILE A 86 6.69 16.36 4.51
N ILE A 87 6.85 15.51 5.52
CA ILE A 87 6.29 14.16 5.56
C ILE A 87 5.09 14.16 6.48
N VAL A 88 3.95 13.70 5.97
CA VAL A 88 2.77 13.40 6.77
C VAL A 88 2.47 11.93 6.58
N HIS A 89 2.83 11.13 7.58
CA HIS A 89 2.61 9.68 7.61
C HIS A 89 1.16 9.34 7.25
N LYS A 90 1.00 8.31 6.41
CA LYS A 90 -0.30 7.85 5.88
C LYS A 90 -1.13 8.94 5.17
N LYS A 91 -0.48 10.01 4.68
CA LYS A 91 -1.16 11.10 3.94
C LYS A 91 -0.41 11.55 2.69
N ILE A 92 0.72 12.24 2.83
CA ILE A 92 1.38 12.94 1.71
C ILE A 92 2.84 13.26 2.02
N ILE A 93 3.66 13.29 0.98
CA ILE A 93 5.03 13.81 1.02
C ILE A 93 5.06 15.06 0.15
N ASN A 94 5.48 16.20 0.70
CA ASN A 94 5.64 17.43 -0.05
C ASN A 94 7.09 17.90 -0.03
N VAL A 95 7.67 17.99 -1.22
CA VAL A 95 9.01 18.48 -1.47
C VAL A 95 8.92 19.95 -1.84
N VAL A 96 9.50 20.80 -1.01
CA VAL A 96 9.67 22.23 -1.28
C VAL A 96 10.99 22.41 -2.02
N VAL A 97 10.91 22.79 -3.29
CA VAL A 97 12.06 23.14 -4.15
C VAL A 97 12.26 24.64 -4.08
#